data_AF-A0A1L9R413-F1
#
_entry.id   AF-A0A1L9R413-F1
#
_cell.length_a   1.000
_cell.length_b   1.000
_cell.length_c   1.000
_cell.angle_alpha   90.00
_cell.angle_beta   90.00
_cell.angle_gamma   90.00
#
_symmetry.space_group_name_H-M   'P 1'
#
loop_
_entity.id
_entity.type
_entity.pdbx_description
1 polymer ?
#
loop_
_entity_poly.entity_id
_entity_poly.type
_entity_poly.pdbx_seq_one_letter_code
_entity_poly.pdbx_strand_id
1 'polypeptide(L)'
;MSFGYGIGDFLAVLKLANDVRKRFFNAPAQFKAISEDIKSLSNVLRDIDDIEPNNGLNKAQKDRLNEISQGCHTVLQDLEGMLDRYQDIGNGEKNIQGRSRRTWKRLKWDTTEINGLQQRICERIDGFNLFLTGLSVHVSLATKEITIQTKHSVDRVHEYHDDQKRDEMLNWLSLNTYAAQQSDLCNQREEGTGKWLLSTSEFQQWVDGREQMLFCPGIPGAGKTTIVSAVVDHLHQKYYNVA
;
A
#
# COMPACT_ATOMS: atom_id res chain seq x y z
N MET A 1 -0.02 29.33 28.43
CA MET A 1 0.45 28.92 27.08
C MET A 1 1.17 27.60 27.25
N SER A 2 0.53 26.48 26.92
CA SER A 2 1.13 25.15 27.08
C SER A 2 2.17 24.92 25.98
N PHE A 3 3.43 24.76 26.38
CA PHE A 3 4.46 24.24 25.49
C PHE A 3 3.95 22.90 24.93
N GLY A 4 3.89 22.81 23.60
CA GLY A 4 3.35 21.66 22.89
C GLY A 4 4.14 20.41 23.23
N TYR A 5 3.43 19.39 23.69
CA TYR A 5 3.97 18.04 23.84
C TYR A 5 4.39 17.53 22.45
N GLY A 6 5.65 17.12 22.28
CA GLY A 6 6.24 16.64 21.03
C GLY A 6 6.74 15.19 21.12
N ILE A 7 7.34 14.70 20.02
CA ILE A 7 7.94 13.35 19.91
C ILE A 7 8.91 13.03 21.07
N GLY A 8 9.64 14.04 21.56
CA GLY A 8 10.52 13.90 22.72
C GLY A 8 9.81 13.43 24.00
N ASP A 9 8.51 13.68 24.12
CA ASP A 9 7.71 13.25 25.26
C ASP A 9 7.31 11.78 25.18
N PHE A 10 7.09 11.24 23.97
CA PHE A 10 6.90 9.80 23.79
C PHE A 10 8.15 9.01 24.23
N LEU A 11 9.33 9.49 23.84
CA LEU A 11 10.61 8.90 24.29
C LEU A 11 10.77 9.00 25.81
N ALA A 12 10.30 10.08 26.43
CA ALA A 12 10.29 10.22 27.88
C ALA A 12 9.35 9.19 28.54
N VAL A 13 8.18 8.92 27.95
CA VAL A 13 7.25 7.87 28.40
C VAL A 13 7.88 6.48 28.27
N LEU A 14 8.51 6.17 27.13
CA LEU A 14 9.22 4.92 26.91
C LEU A 14 10.33 4.72 27.95
N LYS A 15 11.12 5.76 28.24
CA LYS A 15 12.16 5.73 29.26
C LYS A 15 11.56 5.48 30.66
N LEU A 16 10.51 6.20 31.01
CA LEU A 16 9.81 6.05 32.29
C LEU A 16 9.24 4.63 32.46
N ALA A 17 8.58 4.09 31.43
CA ALA A 17 8.05 2.73 31.44
C ALA A 17 9.15 1.68 31.69
N ASN A 18 10.30 1.84 31.04
CA ASN A 18 11.46 0.97 31.25
C ASN A 18 12.06 1.08 32.66
N ASP A 19 12.09 2.27 33.25
CA ASP A 19 12.61 2.47 34.59
C ASP A 19 11.65 1.92 35.65
N VAL A 20 10.35 2.12 35.49
CA VAL A 20 9.32 1.48 36.32
C VAL A 20 9.40 -0.04 36.20
N ARG A 21 9.52 -0.60 34.99
CA ARG A 21 9.72 -2.05 34.76
C ARG A 21 10.88 -2.61 35.54
N LYS A 22 12.03 -1.91 35.58
CA LYS A 22 13.22 -2.34 36.35
C LYS A 22 12.93 -2.37 37.86
N ARG A 23 12.17 -1.39 38.38
CA ARG A 23 11.80 -1.33 39.80
C ARG A 23 10.89 -2.49 40.20
N PHE A 24 10.06 -3.00 39.27
CA PHE A 24 9.21 -4.17 39.49
C PHE A 24 9.90 -5.54 39.36
N PHE A 25 11.17 -5.61 38.92
CA PHE A 25 11.88 -6.89 38.65
C PHE A 25 11.92 -7.84 39.86
N ASN A 26 11.99 -7.31 41.08
CA ASN A 26 11.98 -8.09 42.33
C ASN A 26 10.69 -7.89 43.14
N ALA A 27 9.57 -7.55 42.47
CA ALA A 27 8.32 -7.31 43.17
C ALA A 27 7.75 -8.61 43.77
N PRO A 28 7.12 -8.56 44.95
CA PRO A 28 6.43 -9.71 45.54
C PRO A 28 5.36 -10.31 44.61
N ALA A 29 5.03 -11.58 44.81
CA ALA A 29 4.10 -12.33 43.94
C ALA A 29 2.72 -11.65 43.76
N GLN A 30 2.26 -10.89 44.75
CA GLN A 30 1.02 -10.11 44.70
C GLN A 30 1.02 -8.99 43.63
N PHE A 31 2.18 -8.62 43.08
CA PHE A 31 2.34 -7.61 42.02
C PHE A 31 2.67 -8.20 40.65
N LYS A 32 2.64 -9.51 40.51
CA LYS A 32 3.05 -10.20 39.28
C LYS A 32 2.28 -9.69 38.07
N ALA A 33 0.97 -9.51 38.20
CA ALA A 33 0.13 -9.07 37.08
C ALA A 33 0.47 -7.63 36.64
N ILE A 34 0.58 -6.67 37.58
CA ILE A 34 1.08 -5.32 37.26
C ILE A 34 2.46 -5.37 36.57
N SER A 35 3.37 -6.21 37.05
CA SER A 35 4.70 -6.35 36.44
C SER A 35 4.65 -6.88 35.00
N GLU A 36 3.74 -7.80 34.69
CA GLU A 36 3.53 -8.28 33.32
C GLU A 36 2.87 -7.20 32.45
N ASP A 37 1.92 -6.44 32.98
CA ASP A 37 1.27 -5.34 32.26
C ASP A 37 2.28 -4.25 31.88
N ILE A 38 3.15 -3.83 32.81
CA ILE A 38 4.21 -2.84 32.55
C ILE A 38 5.21 -3.36 31.52
N LYS A 39 5.52 -4.66 31.54
CA LYS A 39 6.38 -5.30 30.55
C LYS A 39 5.73 -5.28 29.18
N SER A 40 4.43 -5.60 29.09
CA SER A 40 3.65 -5.51 27.85
C SER A 40 3.63 -4.07 27.32
N LEU A 41 3.32 -3.09 28.17
CA LEU A 41 3.36 -1.67 27.83
C LEU A 41 4.74 -1.24 27.29
N SER A 42 5.82 -1.64 27.96
CA SER A 42 7.18 -1.32 27.51
C SER A 42 7.52 -1.92 26.14
N ASN A 43 6.97 -3.11 25.83
CA ASN A 43 7.17 -3.74 24.53
C ASN A 43 6.40 -2.98 23.44
N VAL A 44 5.11 -2.68 23.67
CA VAL A 44 4.29 -1.92 22.71
C VAL A 44 4.87 -0.53 22.42
N LEU A 45 5.37 0.15 23.46
CA LEU A 45 6.07 1.44 23.27
C LEU A 45 7.34 1.29 22.44
N ARG A 46 8.09 0.18 22.58
CA ARG A 46 9.26 -0.07 21.73
C ARG A 46 8.86 -0.35 20.29
N ASP A 47 7.80 -1.12 20.07
CA ASP A 47 7.31 -1.41 18.72
C ASP A 47 6.92 -0.11 17.99
N ILE A 48 6.38 0.88 18.71
CA ILE A 48 6.11 2.22 18.16
C ILE A 48 7.40 3.01 17.91
N ASP A 49 8.37 2.94 18.83
CA ASP A 49 9.69 3.57 18.69
C ASP A 49 10.43 3.05 17.45
N ASP A 50 10.34 1.75 17.15
CA ASP A 50 10.95 1.15 15.95
C ASP A 50 10.36 1.71 14.63
N ILE A 51 9.14 2.25 14.66
CA ILE A 51 8.46 2.86 13.50
C ILE A 51 8.87 4.34 13.32
N GLU A 52 9.16 5.03 14.41
CA GLU A 52 9.33 6.49 14.50
C GLU A 52 10.57 7.07 13.79
N PRO A 53 11.79 6.47 13.82
CA PRO A 53 13.00 7.10 13.29
C PRO A 53 12.97 7.34 11.77
N ASN A 54 12.03 6.73 11.05
CA ASN A 54 11.86 6.92 9.60
C ASN A 54 10.94 8.09 9.23
N ASN A 55 10.54 8.94 10.19
CA ASN A 55 9.57 10.02 9.98
C ASN A 55 8.24 9.50 9.38
N GLY A 56 7.89 8.25 9.71
CA GLY A 56 6.79 7.50 9.09
C GLY A 56 5.39 7.95 9.51
N LEU A 57 5.29 8.85 10.51
CA LEU A 57 4.02 9.34 11.03
C LEU A 57 3.70 10.73 10.47
N ASN A 58 2.48 10.90 9.97
CA ASN A 58 1.94 12.21 9.61
C ASN A 58 1.56 13.03 10.85
N LYS A 59 1.19 14.30 10.66
CA LYS A 59 0.83 15.20 11.76
C LYS A 59 -0.30 14.65 12.65
N ALA A 60 -1.39 14.17 12.06
CA ALA A 60 -2.54 13.64 12.81
C ALA A 60 -2.17 12.38 13.63
N GLN A 61 -1.33 11.50 13.08
CA GLN A 61 -0.82 10.32 13.78
C GLN A 61 0.09 10.70 14.94
N LYS A 62 0.96 11.71 14.76
CA LYS A 62 1.80 12.27 15.83
C LYS A 62 0.96 12.89 16.94
N ASP A 63 -0.06 13.66 16.59
CA ASP A 63 -0.98 14.28 17.55
C ASP A 63 -1.72 13.22 18.38
N ARG A 64 -2.22 12.16 17.72
CA ARG A 64 -2.88 11.03 18.39
C ARG A 64 -1.91 10.25 19.28
N LEU A 65 -0.69 10.00 18.82
CA LEU A 65 0.34 9.33 19.61
C LEU A 65 0.67 10.14 20.87
N ASN A 66 0.79 11.46 20.74
CA ASN A 66 1.05 12.36 21.87
C ASN A 66 -0.08 12.31 22.91
N GLU A 67 -1.34 12.29 22.48
CA GLU A 67 -2.50 12.18 23.38
C GLU A 67 -2.48 10.86 24.18
N ILE A 68 -2.24 9.74 23.51
CA ILE A 68 -2.13 8.42 24.17
C ILE A 68 -0.93 8.40 25.14
N SER A 69 0.19 9.00 24.73
CA SER A 69 1.42 9.07 25.51
C SER A 69 1.27 9.90 26.77
N GLN A 70 0.55 11.04 26.72
CA GLN A 70 0.25 11.84 27.90
C GLN A 70 -0.54 11.04 28.94
N GLY A 71 -1.58 10.32 28.51
CA GLY A 71 -2.35 9.45 29.39
C GLY A 71 -1.49 8.35 30.03
N CYS A 72 -0.55 7.78 29.26
CA CYS A 72 0.39 6.79 29.74
C CYS A 72 1.39 7.38 30.76
N HIS A 73 1.90 8.58 30.48
CA HIS A 73 2.82 9.29 31.37
C HIS A 73 2.24 9.47 32.76
N THR A 74 1.00 9.96 32.86
CA THR A 74 0.31 10.17 34.14
C THR A 74 0.17 8.85 34.93
N VAL A 75 -0.20 7.75 34.27
CA VAL A 75 -0.33 6.45 34.94
C VAL A 75 1.03 5.94 35.45
N LEU A 76 2.09 6.11 34.66
CA LEU A 76 3.44 5.72 35.05
C LEU A 76 4.01 6.60 36.18
N GLN A 77 3.69 7.90 36.19
CA GLN A 77 4.06 8.82 37.27
C GLN A 77 3.32 8.48 38.58
N ASP A 78 2.03 8.19 38.52
CA ASP A 78 1.27 7.74 39.69
C ASP A 78 1.87 6.46 40.27
N LEU A 79 2.22 5.52 39.38
CA LEU A 79 2.85 4.25 39.73
C LEU A 79 4.24 4.47 40.33
N GLU A 80 5.06 5.37 39.78
CA GLU A 80 6.37 5.73 40.33
C GLU A 80 6.24 6.40 41.71
N GLY A 81 5.33 7.37 41.85
CA GLY A 81 5.06 8.04 43.12
C GLY A 81 4.47 7.10 44.18
N MET A 82 3.76 6.05 43.76
CA MET A 82 3.36 4.96 44.67
C MET A 82 4.56 4.08 45.03
N LEU A 83 5.39 3.67 44.07
CA LEU A 83 6.61 2.91 44.35
C LEU A 83 7.53 3.65 45.32
N ASP A 84 7.72 4.96 45.16
CA ASP A 84 8.58 5.79 46.02
C ASP A 84 8.03 5.89 47.46
N ARG A 85 6.70 5.94 47.63
CA ARG A 85 6.06 5.92 48.96
C ARG A 85 6.24 4.60 49.71
N TYR A 86 6.48 3.51 48.98
CA TYR A 86 6.40 2.16 49.49
C TYR A 86 7.73 1.39 49.46
N GLN A 87 8.70 1.90 48.72
CA GLN A 87 10.07 1.40 48.64
C GLN A 87 10.95 2.22 49.58
N ASP A 88 10.98 1.87 50.88
CA ASP A 88 11.97 2.44 51.79
C ASP A 88 13.39 2.20 51.21
N ILE A 89 14.19 3.27 51.15
CA ILE A 89 15.62 3.19 50.88
C ILE A 89 16.20 2.29 51.98
N GLY A 90 16.43 1.02 51.65
CA GLY A 90 17.05 0.07 52.56
C GLY A 90 18.33 0.68 53.11
N ASN A 91 18.39 0.87 54.43
CA ASN A 91 19.61 1.20 55.12
C ASN A 91 20.66 0.13 54.80
N GLY A 92 21.55 0.48 53.88
CA GLY A 92 22.95 0.09 53.90
C GLY A 92 23.29 -1.39 54.04
N GLU A 93 22.87 -2.24 53.11
CA GLU A 93 23.69 -3.42 52.76
C GLU A 93 23.90 -3.47 51.25
N LYS A 94 25.06 -2.95 50.84
CA LYS A 94 25.57 -3.09 49.47
C LYS A 94 25.86 -4.57 49.23
N ASN A 95 25.34 -5.15 48.15
CA ASN A 95 25.88 -6.42 47.66
C ASN A 95 27.37 -6.22 47.27
N ILE A 96 28.14 -7.29 47.16
CA ILE A 96 29.56 -7.36 46.78
C ILE A 96 29.86 -6.58 45.47
N GLN A 97 28.84 -6.31 44.64
CA GLN A 97 28.90 -5.50 43.41
C GLN A 97 28.44 -4.04 43.55
N GLY A 98 28.28 -3.50 44.77
CA GLY A 98 28.04 -2.08 45.02
C GLY A 98 26.63 -1.53 44.74
N ARG A 99 25.64 -2.37 44.38
CA ARG A 99 24.24 -1.95 44.20
C ARG A 99 23.43 -2.10 45.50
N SER A 100 22.73 -1.04 45.90
CA SER A 100 21.85 -1.01 47.08
C SER A 100 20.63 -1.93 46.87
N ARG A 101 20.36 -2.84 47.81
CA ARG A 101 19.15 -3.68 47.80
C ARG A 101 17.97 -2.86 48.31
N ARG A 102 17.01 -2.56 47.43
CA ARG A 102 15.72 -1.97 47.80
C ARG A 102 14.79 -3.11 48.24
N THR A 103 14.42 -3.15 49.51
CA THR A 103 13.58 -4.20 50.09
C THR A 103 12.14 -3.72 50.22
N TRP A 104 11.19 -4.48 49.68
CA TRP A 104 9.77 -4.25 49.87
C TRP A 104 9.40 -4.56 51.33
N LYS A 105 9.01 -3.54 52.13
CA LYS A 105 8.41 -3.83 53.43
C LYS A 105 7.06 -4.54 53.24
N ARG A 106 6.65 -5.30 54.27
CA ARG A 106 5.38 -6.07 54.32
C ARG A 106 4.18 -5.15 54.12
N LEU A 107 3.85 -4.92 52.87
CA LEU A 107 2.88 -3.94 52.45
C LEU A 107 1.70 -4.68 51.85
N LYS A 108 0.59 -4.73 52.60
CA LYS A 108 -0.72 -5.07 52.03
C LYS A 108 -1.20 -3.83 51.31
N TRP A 109 -0.94 -3.75 50.00
CA TRP A 109 -1.67 -2.81 49.14
C TRP A 109 -3.15 -3.18 49.23
N ASP A 110 -4.01 -2.17 49.24
CA ASP A 110 -5.44 -2.39 49.07
C ASP A 110 -5.66 -3.00 47.68
N THR A 111 -6.32 -4.15 47.63
CA THR A 111 -6.69 -4.84 46.38
C THR A 111 -7.42 -3.90 45.42
N THR A 112 -8.17 -2.93 45.95
CA THR A 112 -8.90 -1.93 45.17
C THR A 112 -7.96 -0.98 44.41
N GLU A 113 -6.87 -0.52 45.04
CA GLU A 113 -5.87 0.34 44.40
C GLU A 113 -5.07 -0.42 43.34
N ILE A 114 -4.70 -1.69 43.62
CA ILE A 114 -4.04 -2.57 42.65
C ILE A 114 -4.92 -2.74 41.42
N ASN A 115 -6.18 -3.09 41.60
CA ASN A 115 -7.10 -3.34 40.50
C ASN A 115 -7.34 -2.07 39.67
N GLY A 116 -7.47 -0.91 40.33
CA GLY A 116 -7.63 0.37 39.65
C GLY A 116 -6.40 0.73 38.79
N LEU A 117 -5.19 0.47 39.28
CA LEU A 117 -3.98 0.68 38.50
C LEU A 117 -3.86 -0.28 37.32
N GLN A 118 -4.17 -1.56 37.53
CA GLN A 118 -4.16 -2.55 36.45
C GLN A 118 -5.11 -2.16 35.32
N GLN A 119 -6.34 -1.79 35.67
CA GLN A 119 -7.30 -1.31 34.69
C GLN A 119 -6.75 -0.13 33.89
N ARG A 120 -6.17 0.88 34.57
CA ARG A 120 -5.58 2.04 33.92
C ARG A 120 -4.40 1.68 33.02
N ILE A 121 -3.55 0.73 33.41
CA ILE A 121 -2.42 0.27 32.57
C ILE A 121 -2.95 -0.47 31.34
N CYS A 122 -3.91 -1.38 31.52
CA CYS A 122 -4.55 -2.10 30.42
C CYS A 122 -5.20 -1.14 29.42
N GLU A 123 -5.93 -0.13 29.88
CA GLU A 123 -6.51 0.91 29.02
C GLU A 123 -5.45 1.64 28.17
N ARG A 124 -4.24 1.84 28.70
CA ARG A 124 -3.13 2.46 27.94
C ARG A 124 -2.53 1.50 26.93
N ILE A 125 -2.33 0.23 27.31
CA ILE A 125 -1.87 -0.82 26.40
C ILE A 125 -2.84 -0.95 25.22
N ASP A 126 -4.14 -1.02 25.49
CA ASP A 126 -5.18 -1.11 24.47
C ASP A 126 -5.19 0.12 23.55
N GLY A 127 -5.01 1.32 24.11
CA GLY A 127 -4.88 2.56 23.35
C GLY A 127 -3.72 2.51 22.34
N PHE A 128 -2.55 2.05 22.76
CA PHE A 128 -1.40 1.90 21.86
C PHE A 128 -1.59 0.77 20.84
N ASN A 129 -2.19 -0.36 21.22
CA ASN A 129 -2.49 -1.45 20.29
C ASN A 129 -3.49 -1.02 19.20
N LEU A 130 -4.50 -0.24 19.57
CA LEU A 130 -5.46 0.35 18.63
C LEU A 130 -4.78 1.35 17.69
N PHE A 131 -3.82 2.11 18.20
CA PHE A 131 -3.00 2.99 17.37
C PHE A 131 -2.16 2.19 16.36
N LEU A 132 -1.42 1.17 16.81
CA LEU A 132 -0.62 0.29 15.95
C LEU A 132 -1.46 -0.41 14.88
N THR A 133 -2.65 -0.91 15.25
CA THR A 133 -3.59 -1.53 14.31
C THR A 133 -4.02 -0.53 13.25
N GLY A 134 -4.31 0.71 13.65
CA GLY A 134 -4.64 1.80 12.73
C GLY A 134 -3.51 2.09 11.73
N LEU A 135 -2.27 2.15 12.20
CA LEU A 135 -1.10 2.31 11.32
C LEU A 135 -0.97 1.14 10.33
N SER A 136 -1.11 -0.09 10.82
CA SER A 136 -1.03 -1.30 9.99
C SER A 136 -2.07 -1.32 8.87
N VAL A 137 -3.31 -0.92 9.17
CA VAL A 137 -4.38 -0.79 8.16
C VAL A 137 -4.03 0.24 7.10
N HIS A 138 -3.52 1.42 7.50
CA HIS A 138 -3.11 2.45 6.54
C HIS A 138 -1.99 1.97 5.61
N VAL A 139 -0.96 1.31 6.17
CA VAL A 139 0.14 0.74 5.38
C VAL A 139 -0.36 -0.34 4.43
N SER A 140 -1.25 -1.22 4.88
CA SER A 140 -1.84 -2.27 4.04
C SER A 140 -2.64 -1.70 2.87
N LEU A 141 -3.45 -0.66 3.11
CA LEU A 141 -4.22 0.02 2.05
C LEU A 141 -3.30 0.71 1.03
N ALA A 142 -2.28 1.44 1.50
CA ALA A 142 -1.30 2.07 0.61
C ALA A 142 -0.52 1.04 -0.23
N THR A 143 -0.14 -0.09 0.39
CA THR A 143 0.54 -1.20 -0.30
C THR A 143 -0.37 -1.83 -1.36
N LYS A 144 -1.65 -2.02 -1.05
CA LYS A 144 -2.64 -2.55 -2.01
C LYS A 144 -2.77 -1.63 -3.23
N GLU A 145 -2.85 -0.32 -3.02
CA GLU A 145 -2.95 0.66 -4.11
C GLU A 145 -1.71 0.61 -5.01
N ILE A 146 -0.51 0.66 -4.43
CA ILE A 146 0.75 0.57 -5.18
C ILE A 146 0.82 -0.75 -5.96
N THR A 147 0.37 -1.86 -5.38
CA THR A 147 0.34 -3.17 -6.05
C THR A 147 -0.57 -3.16 -7.27
N ILE A 148 -1.76 -2.55 -7.18
CA ILE A 148 -2.69 -2.41 -8.30
C ILE A 148 -2.07 -1.56 -9.42
N GLN A 149 -1.49 -0.41 -9.09
CA GLN A 149 -0.82 0.46 -10.07
C GLN A 149 0.37 -0.23 -10.74
N THR A 150 1.15 -0.98 -9.97
CA THR A 150 2.29 -1.75 -10.48
C THR A 150 1.80 -2.85 -11.42
N LYS A 151 0.73 -3.57 -11.07
CA LYS A 151 0.13 -4.58 -11.94
C LYS A 151 -0.30 -3.99 -13.28
N HIS A 152 -1.04 -2.88 -13.28
CA HIS A 152 -1.44 -2.21 -14.53
C HIS A 152 -0.23 -1.77 -15.37
N SER A 153 0.84 -1.31 -14.74
CA SER A 153 2.07 -0.92 -15.45
C SER A 153 2.76 -2.14 -16.08
N VAL A 154 2.78 -3.27 -15.38
CA VAL A 154 3.33 -4.54 -15.87
C VAL A 154 2.49 -5.08 -17.03
N ASP A 155 1.16 -5.06 -16.92
CA ASP A 155 0.25 -5.50 -17.99
C ASP A 155 0.49 -4.70 -19.28
N ARG A 156 0.64 -3.37 -19.17
CA ARG A 156 0.98 -2.50 -20.32
C ARG A 156 2.34 -2.80 -20.95
N VAL A 157 3.34 -3.14 -20.14
CA VAL A 157 4.66 -3.54 -20.65
C VAL A 157 4.58 -4.88 -21.39
N HIS A 158 3.77 -5.82 -20.89
CA HIS A 158 3.51 -7.07 -21.57
C HIS A 158 2.82 -6.85 -22.92
N GLU A 159 1.75 -6.05 -22.96
CA GLU A 159 1.06 -5.69 -24.21
C GLU A 159 2.02 -5.08 -25.23
N TYR A 160 2.82 -4.10 -24.81
CA TYR A 160 3.83 -3.48 -25.67
C TYR A 160 4.85 -4.49 -26.20
N HIS A 161 5.30 -5.42 -25.35
CA HIS A 161 6.27 -6.44 -25.75
C HIS A 161 5.68 -7.47 -26.73
N ASP A 162 4.42 -7.83 -26.54
CA ASP A 162 3.70 -8.73 -27.44
C ASP A 162 3.44 -8.06 -28.80
N ASP A 163 3.10 -6.77 -28.82
CA ASP A 163 2.98 -5.97 -30.04
C ASP A 163 4.33 -5.88 -30.78
N GLN A 164 5.43 -5.63 -30.06
CA GLN A 164 6.76 -5.62 -30.67
C GLN A 164 7.13 -6.97 -31.30
N LYS A 165 6.88 -8.08 -30.60
CA LYS A 165 7.11 -9.42 -31.16
C LYS A 165 6.24 -9.69 -32.38
N ARG A 166 4.98 -9.26 -32.35
CA ARG A 166 4.07 -9.37 -33.48
C ARG A 166 4.63 -8.61 -34.68
N ASP A 167 5.08 -7.38 -34.49
CA ASP A 167 5.67 -6.57 -35.56
C ASP A 167 6.97 -7.18 -36.11
N GLU A 168 7.84 -7.70 -35.24
CA GLU A 168 9.04 -8.44 -35.64
C GLU A 168 8.69 -9.68 -36.48
N MET A 169 7.69 -10.47 -36.08
CA MET A 169 7.24 -11.63 -36.84
C MET A 169 6.64 -11.24 -38.19
N LEU A 170 5.82 -10.18 -38.24
CA LEU A 170 5.22 -9.68 -39.48
C LEU A 170 6.31 -9.19 -40.46
N ASN A 171 7.30 -8.45 -39.96
CA ASN A 171 8.44 -7.98 -40.74
C ASN A 171 9.33 -9.15 -41.22
N TRP A 172 9.48 -10.21 -40.42
CA TRP A 172 10.20 -11.42 -40.83
C TRP A 172 9.46 -12.21 -41.91
N LEU A 173 8.13 -12.34 -41.81
CA LEU A 173 7.30 -13.06 -42.79
C LEU A 173 7.28 -12.38 -44.15
N SER A 174 7.26 -11.05 -44.18
CA SER A 174 7.25 -10.27 -45.41
C SER A 174 7.92 -8.92 -45.21
N LEU A 175 8.96 -8.67 -45.99
CA LEU A 175 9.55 -7.33 -46.13
C LEU A 175 8.63 -6.36 -46.89
N ASN A 176 7.58 -6.86 -47.56
CA ASN A 176 6.63 -6.01 -48.26
C ASN A 176 5.64 -5.40 -47.28
N THR A 177 5.65 -4.08 -47.19
CA THR A 177 4.57 -3.31 -46.57
C THR A 177 3.38 -3.25 -47.53
N TYR A 178 2.42 -4.17 -47.39
CA TYR A 178 1.20 -4.17 -48.21
C TYR A 178 0.42 -2.85 -48.12
N ALA A 179 0.57 -2.11 -47.01
CA ALA A 179 0.05 -0.75 -46.88
C ALA A 179 0.66 0.23 -47.90
N ALA A 180 1.98 0.16 -48.13
CA ALA A 180 2.63 1.00 -49.15
C ALA A 180 2.19 0.58 -50.56
N GLN A 181 2.14 -0.73 -50.85
CA GLN A 181 1.64 -1.22 -52.15
C GLN A 181 0.20 -0.80 -52.41
N GLN A 182 -0.67 -0.86 -51.39
CA GLN A 182 -2.05 -0.40 -51.47
C GLN A 182 -2.11 1.12 -51.69
N SER A 183 -1.28 1.91 -51.00
CA SER A 183 -1.20 3.36 -51.19
C SER A 183 -0.76 3.70 -52.62
N ASP A 184 0.28 3.03 -53.13
CA ASP A 184 0.75 3.19 -54.50
C ASP A 184 -0.33 2.83 -55.53
N LEU A 185 -1.05 1.73 -55.32
CA LEU A 185 -2.17 1.32 -56.17
C LEU A 185 -3.33 2.31 -56.11
N CYS A 186 -3.60 2.93 -54.96
CA CYS A 186 -4.60 3.99 -54.84
C CYS A 186 -4.14 5.28 -55.54
N ASN A 187 -2.85 5.63 -55.46
CA ASN A 187 -2.28 6.83 -56.07
C ASN A 187 -2.20 6.72 -57.60
N GLN A 188 -1.90 5.53 -58.13
CA GLN A 188 -1.86 5.26 -59.57
C GLN A 188 -3.26 5.08 -60.19
N ARG A 189 -4.29 4.91 -59.37
CA ARG A 189 -5.67 4.72 -59.84
C ARG A 189 -6.25 6.05 -60.30
N GLU A 190 -6.62 6.11 -61.57
CA GLU A 190 -7.40 7.24 -62.10
C GLU A 190 -8.72 7.42 -61.36
N GLU A 191 -9.05 8.68 -61.06
CA GLU A 191 -10.20 9.01 -60.23
C GLU A 191 -11.51 8.46 -60.84
N GLY A 192 -12.31 7.79 -60.01
CA GLY A 192 -13.57 7.17 -60.44
C GLY A 192 -13.45 5.71 -60.90
N THR A 193 -12.25 5.23 -61.20
CA THR A 193 -12.02 3.83 -61.58
C THR A 193 -12.39 2.88 -60.43
N GLY A 194 -13.15 1.82 -60.74
CA GLY A 194 -13.58 0.81 -59.77
C GLY A 194 -14.76 1.22 -58.86
N LYS A 195 -15.17 2.50 -58.84
CA LYS A 195 -16.33 2.96 -58.05
C LYS A 195 -17.65 2.33 -58.50
N TRP A 196 -17.76 1.98 -59.78
CA TRP A 196 -18.95 1.30 -60.33
C TRP A 196 -19.24 -0.02 -59.62
N LEU A 197 -18.21 -0.77 -59.20
CA LEU A 197 -18.37 -2.04 -58.49
C LEU A 197 -19.02 -1.82 -57.11
N LEU A 198 -18.68 -0.72 -56.44
CA LEU A 198 -19.21 -0.37 -55.11
C LEU A 198 -20.73 -0.10 -55.13
N SER A 199 -21.27 0.22 -56.31
CA SER A 199 -22.69 0.50 -56.51
C SER A 199 -23.50 -0.73 -56.92
N THR A 200 -22.87 -1.89 -57.15
CA THR A 200 -23.62 -3.07 -57.59
C THR A 200 -24.29 -3.77 -56.42
N SER A 201 -25.39 -4.48 -56.70
CA SER A 201 -26.16 -5.19 -55.68
C SER A 201 -25.38 -6.38 -55.09
N GLU A 202 -24.50 -7.01 -55.88
CA GLU A 202 -23.64 -8.11 -55.46
C GLU A 202 -22.62 -7.63 -54.43
N PHE A 203 -21.96 -6.49 -54.69
CA PHE A 203 -21.03 -5.90 -53.73
C PHE A 203 -21.73 -5.54 -52.42
N GLN A 204 -22.90 -4.89 -52.49
CA GLN A 204 -23.66 -4.52 -51.30
C GLN A 204 -24.11 -5.73 -50.49
N GLN A 205 -24.58 -6.80 -51.15
CA GLN A 205 -24.95 -8.04 -50.48
C GLN A 205 -23.75 -8.73 -49.81
N TRP A 206 -22.59 -8.71 -50.45
CA TRP A 206 -21.35 -9.22 -49.86
C TRP A 206 -20.92 -8.41 -48.63
N VAL A 207 -20.92 -7.08 -48.73
CA VAL A 207 -20.54 -6.20 -47.60
C VAL A 207 -21.52 -6.29 -46.44
N ASP A 208 -22.81 -6.49 -46.71
CA ASP A 208 -23.84 -6.70 -45.69
C ASP A 208 -23.81 -8.11 -45.08
N GLY A 209 -22.92 -8.99 -45.55
CA GLY A 209 -22.78 -10.37 -45.05
C GLY A 209 -23.87 -11.34 -45.53
N ARG A 210 -24.70 -10.94 -46.50
CA ARG A 210 -25.70 -11.83 -47.12
C ARG A 210 -25.06 -12.86 -48.05
N GLU A 211 -23.94 -12.49 -48.68
CA GLU A 211 -23.07 -13.40 -49.43
C GLU A 211 -21.69 -13.50 -48.78
N GLN A 212 -21.11 -14.70 -48.75
CA GLN A 212 -19.80 -14.93 -48.13
C GLN A 212 -18.61 -14.62 -49.05
N MET A 213 -18.82 -14.61 -50.37
CA MET A 213 -17.76 -14.44 -51.36
C MET A 213 -18.25 -13.62 -52.55
N LEU A 214 -17.53 -12.54 -52.86
CA LEU A 214 -17.70 -11.79 -54.11
C LEU A 214 -16.69 -12.30 -55.15
N PHE A 215 -17.20 -12.90 -56.24
CA PHE A 215 -16.36 -13.41 -57.31
C PHE A 215 -16.30 -12.45 -58.50
N CYS A 216 -15.10 -11.95 -58.82
CA CYS A 216 -14.86 -10.97 -59.89
C CYS A 216 -14.00 -11.58 -61.02
N PRO A 217 -14.59 -12.30 -61.98
CA PRO A 217 -13.84 -12.88 -63.09
C PRO A 217 -13.36 -11.81 -64.08
N GLY A 218 -12.27 -12.10 -64.79
CA GLY A 218 -11.81 -11.23 -65.89
C GLY A 218 -10.51 -11.70 -66.53
N ILE A 219 -10.25 -11.25 -67.75
CA ILE A 219 -9.00 -11.54 -68.49
C ILE A 219 -7.78 -10.88 -67.83
N PRO A 220 -6.55 -11.36 -68.09
CA PRO A 220 -5.32 -10.65 -67.71
C PRO A 220 -5.34 -9.20 -68.22
N GLY A 221 -4.86 -8.25 -67.41
CA GLY A 221 -4.84 -6.82 -67.76
C GLY A 221 -6.16 -6.06 -67.58
N ALA A 222 -7.27 -6.72 -67.23
CA ALA A 222 -8.58 -6.07 -67.04
C ALA A 222 -8.70 -5.11 -65.83
N GLY A 223 -7.60 -4.78 -65.14
CA GLY A 223 -7.61 -3.87 -63.99
C GLY A 223 -8.14 -4.45 -62.68
N LYS A 224 -8.24 -5.77 -62.54
CA LYS A 224 -8.76 -6.44 -61.32
C LYS A 224 -8.07 -5.95 -60.04
N THR A 225 -6.74 -5.86 -60.03
CA THR A 225 -5.97 -5.37 -58.88
C THR A 225 -6.31 -3.92 -58.51
N THR A 226 -6.48 -3.05 -59.50
CA THR A 226 -6.89 -1.65 -59.30
C THR A 226 -8.33 -1.52 -58.78
N ILE A 227 -9.23 -2.41 -59.22
CA ILE A 227 -10.60 -2.47 -58.70
C ILE A 227 -10.59 -2.95 -57.24
N VAL A 228 -9.79 -3.98 -56.91
CA VAL A 228 -9.62 -4.45 -55.54
C VAL A 228 -9.05 -3.36 -54.64
N SER A 229 -8.11 -2.53 -55.13
CA SER A 229 -7.61 -1.40 -54.32
C SER A 229 -8.72 -0.40 -53.98
N ALA A 230 -9.70 -0.17 -54.87
CA ALA A 230 -10.87 0.66 -54.59
C ALA A 230 -11.83 0.04 -53.58
N VAL A 231 -12.00 -1.28 -53.62
CA VAL A 231 -12.78 -2.01 -52.62
C VAL A 231 -12.13 -1.90 -51.23
N VAL A 232 -10.82 -2.17 -51.13
CA VAL A 232 -10.09 -2.10 -49.86
C VAL A 232 -10.15 -0.70 -49.26
N ASP A 233 -9.91 0.33 -50.08
CA ASP A 233 -10.00 1.74 -49.69
C ASP A 233 -11.40 2.12 -49.19
N HIS A 234 -12.46 1.70 -49.90
CA HIS A 234 -13.85 1.93 -49.49
C HIS A 234 -14.18 1.26 -48.16
N LEU A 235 -13.80 -0.01 -47.96
CA LEU A 235 -14.05 -0.73 -46.72
C LEU A 235 -13.26 -0.13 -45.55
N HIS A 236 -12.01 0.29 -45.79
CA HIS A 236 -11.21 0.96 -44.78
C HIS A 236 -11.86 2.27 -44.34
N GLN A 237 -12.36 3.07 -45.29
CA GLN A 237 -13.10 4.30 -44.98
C GLN A 237 -14.41 4.02 -44.23
N LYS A 238 -15.17 3.00 -44.64
CA LYS A 238 -16.47 2.66 -44.04
C LYS A 238 -16.37 2.14 -42.60
N TYR A 239 -15.34 1.36 -42.27
CA TYR A 239 -15.24 0.66 -40.98
C TYR A 239 -14.16 1.18 -40.04
N TYR A 240 -13.08 1.79 -40.55
CA TYR A 240 -11.92 2.21 -39.75
C TYR A 240 -11.73 3.73 -39.69
N ASN A 241 -12.25 4.50 -40.66
CA ASN A 241 -12.28 5.96 -40.61
C ASN A 241 -13.67 6.51 -40.24
N VAL A 242 -14.28 5.98 -39.17
CA VAL A 242 -15.48 6.59 -38.60
C VAL A 242 -15.07 7.88 -37.90
N ALA A 243 -15.30 9.01 -38.57
CA ALA A 243 -15.41 10.34 -37.95
C ALA A 243 -16.78 10.50 -37.27
#